data_AF-A0A7S1IPN8-F1
#
_entry.id   AF-A0A7S1IPN8-F1
#
_cell.length_a   1.000
_cell.length_b   1.000
_cell.length_c   1.000
_cell.angle_alpha   90.00
_cell.angle_beta   90.00
_cell.angle_gamma   90.00
#
_symmetry.space_group_name_H-M   'P 1'
#
loop_
_entity.id
_entity.type
_entity.pdbx_description
1 polymer ?
#
loop_
_entity_poly.entity_id
_entity_poly.type
_entity_poly.pdbx_seq_one_letter_code
_entity_poly.pdbx_strand_id
1 'polypeptide(L)'
;RPGPWHDAVGPAQMSASQDPVDPQVKLQDRFQRVSQNFRTLCSQLHIPFLECRLYEKYIMAEVTQENLCRLCLLSKLLLEHKRRTMHVLQLIHRREVIVMYIFSITKDYVQGSVTTMDVQDKVVPLLLTLQKVGLRIIEGIVHWRQQLTRPHSFMFQGQNYLLKMAADNQLVASSPLSKILPVQLTEYPLCSHLPSLSALNAEVLSRVGYVAYPLKAQKKAYIPSVSSKYQGRLQDAETYLKGELHRQQRLVRELQRLCGSGMF
;
A
#
# COMPACT_ATOMS: atom_id res chain seq x y z
N ARG A 1 -20.28 36.44 39.59
CA ARG A 1 -21.59 36.52 40.27
C ARG A 1 -22.18 35.12 40.33
N PRO A 2 -22.18 34.45 41.49
CA PRO A 2 -23.03 33.29 41.73
C PRO A 2 -24.34 33.76 42.37
N GLY A 3 -25.46 33.30 41.83
CA GLY A 3 -26.78 33.42 42.45
C GLY A 3 -27.33 32.00 42.65
N PRO A 4 -27.86 31.65 43.83
CA PRO A 4 -28.34 30.31 44.17
C PRO A 4 -29.80 30.14 43.72
N TRP A 5 -30.35 28.93 43.75
CA TRP A 5 -31.64 28.57 44.38
C TRP A 5 -31.84 27.05 44.22
N HIS A 6 -32.32 26.47 45.31
CA HIS A 6 -32.68 25.08 45.54
C HIS A 6 -33.68 24.55 44.51
N ASP A 7 -33.62 23.25 44.22
CA ASP A 7 -34.81 22.40 44.34
C ASP A 7 -34.44 20.93 44.59
N ALA A 8 -35.13 20.38 45.57
CA ALA A 8 -35.04 19.00 46.02
C ALA A 8 -35.67 18.06 44.98
N VAL A 9 -34.92 17.06 44.54
CA VAL A 9 -35.45 15.89 43.83
C VAL A 9 -35.06 14.66 44.63
N GLY A 10 -36.08 13.93 45.11
CA GLY A 10 -35.94 12.82 46.03
C GLY A 10 -35.12 11.63 45.48
N PRO A 11 -34.68 10.72 46.35
CA PRO A 11 -33.95 9.53 45.92
C PRO A 11 -34.91 8.61 45.16
N ALA A 12 -34.83 8.63 43.84
CA ALA A 12 -35.42 7.60 43.01
C ALA A 12 -34.75 6.27 43.35
N GLN A 13 -35.47 5.40 44.06
CA GLN A 13 -35.11 3.99 44.23
C GLN A 13 -35.04 3.35 42.84
N MET A 14 -33.84 3.31 42.27
CA MET A 14 -33.54 2.48 41.11
C MET A 14 -33.45 1.04 41.60
N SER A 15 -34.58 0.35 41.60
CA SER A 15 -34.65 -1.11 41.66
C SER A 15 -33.99 -1.67 40.40
N ALA A 16 -32.68 -1.86 40.47
CA ALA A 16 -31.88 -2.55 39.46
C ALA A 16 -32.18 -4.05 39.55
N SER A 17 -33.33 -4.46 39.01
CA SER A 17 -33.69 -5.86 38.75
C SER A 17 -32.81 -6.38 37.60
N GLN A 18 -31.54 -6.63 37.87
CA GLN A 18 -30.69 -7.38 36.94
C GLN A 18 -30.95 -8.87 37.15
N ASP A 19 -31.99 -9.37 36.48
CA ASP A 19 -32.18 -10.82 36.39
C ASP A 19 -30.91 -11.46 35.80
N PRO A 20 -30.42 -12.57 36.38
CA PRO A 20 -29.21 -13.22 35.92
C PRO A 20 -29.45 -13.82 34.54
N VAL A 21 -29.09 -13.06 33.50
CA VAL A 21 -29.16 -13.53 32.10
C VAL A 21 -28.31 -14.78 31.95
N ASP A 22 -28.97 -15.87 31.53
CA ASP A 22 -28.42 -17.19 31.28
C ASP A 22 -27.09 -17.12 30.50
N PRO A 23 -25.99 -17.68 31.04
CA PRO A 23 -24.70 -17.75 30.37
C PRO A 23 -24.77 -18.32 28.95
N GLN A 24 -25.67 -19.27 28.69
CA GLN A 24 -25.84 -19.88 27.38
C GLN A 24 -26.44 -18.91 26.35
N VAL A 25 -27.41 -18.09 26.78
CA VAL A 25 -27.99 -17.02 25.94
C VAL A 25 -26.92 -15.98 25.59
N LYS A 26 -26.10 -15.57 26.58
CA LYS A 26 -24.96 -14.65 26.34
C LYS A 26 -23.95 -15.21 25.34
N LEU A 27 -23.63 -16.51 25.45
CA LEU A 27 -22.71 -17.19 24.53
C LEU A 27 -23.29 -17.20 23.11
N GLN A 28 -24.56 -17.59 22.97
CA GLN A 28 -25.27 -17.63 21.69
C GLN A 28 -25.27 -16.27 20.99
N ASP A 29 -25.65 -15.20 21.70
CA ASP A 29 -25.70 -13.84 21.17
C ASP A 29 -24.32 -13.34 20.73
N ARG A 30 -23.28 -13.66 21.50
CA ARG A 30 -21.91 -13.28 21.14
C ARG A 30 -21.44 -14.07 19.92
N PHE A 31 -21.74 -15.37 19.86
CA PHE A 31 -21.41 -16.22 18.73
C PHE A 31 -22.03 -15.69 17.44
N GLN A 32 -23.34 -15.42 17.45
CA GLN A 32 -24.05 -14.88 16.28
C GLN A 32 -23.47 -13.55 15.79
N ARG A 33 -23.14 -12.62 16.70
CA ARG A 33 -22.51 -11.33 16.33
C ARG A 33 -21.17 -11.52 15.65
N VAL A 34 -20.30 -12.38 16.19
CA VAL A 34 -18.98 -12.63 15.60
C VAL A 34 -19.12 -13.39 14.27
N SER A 35 -20.06 -14.33 14.15
CA SER A 35 -20.41 -15.00 12.90
C SER A 35 -20.83 -14.02 11.80
N GLN A 36 -21.70 -13.06 12.12
CA GLN A 36 -22.15 -12.06 11.16
C GLN A 36 -21.01 -11.14 10.72
N ASN A 37 -20.16 -10.73 11.67
CA ASN A 37 -18.96 -9.95 11.36
C ASN A 37 -17.98 -10.73 10.46
N PHE A 38 -17.73 -12.01 10.75
CA PHE A 38 -16.90 -12.88 9.93
C PHE A 38 -17.41 -12.95 8.48
N ARG A 39 -18.70 -13.24 8.28
CA ARG A 39 -19.31 -13.28 6.94
C ARG A 39 -19.19 -11.95 6.19
N THR A 40 -19.39 -10.85 6.91
CA THR A 40 -19.24 -9.50 6.35
C THR A 40 -17.81 -9.24 5.89
N LEU A 41 -16.81 -9.62 6.69
CA LEU A 41 -15.40 -9.51 6.33
C LEU A 41 -15.04 -10.40 5.14
N CYS A 42 -15.53 -11.64 5.10
CA CYS A 42 -15.33 -12.54 3.97
C CYS A 42 -15.86 -11.95 2.65
N SER A 43 -17.07 -11.38 2.68
CA SER A 43 -17.67 -10.72 1.52
C SER A 43 -16.84 -9.50 1.07
N GLN A 44 -16.46 -8.63 2.00
CA GLN A 44 -15.66 -7.43 1.70
C GLN A 44 -14.26 -7.73 1.18
N LEU A 45 -13.66 -8.84 1.59
CA LEU A 45 -12.34 -9.28 1.14
C LEU A 45 -12.40 -10.21 -0.08
N HIS A 46 -13.60 -10.51 -0.58
CA HIS A 46 -13.82 -11.46 -1.68
C HIS A 46 -13.12 -12.81 -1.44
N ILE A 47 -13.19 -13.30 -0.20
CA ILE A 47 -12.65 -14.63 0.14
C ILE A 47 -13.37 -15.69 -0.70
N PRO A 48 -12.66 -16.67 -1.30
CA PRO A 48 -13.27 -17.70 -2.12
C PRO A 48 -14.41 -18.42 -1.39
N PHE A 49 -15.53 -18.62 -2.09
CA PHE A 49 -16.74 -19.25 -1.54
C PHE A 49 -16.44 -20.57 -0.81
N LEU A 50 -15.60 -21.43 -1.41
CA LEU A 50 -15.24 -22.71 -0.83
C LEU A 50 -14.55 -22.57 0.53
N GLU A 51 -13.66 -21.59 0.70
CA GLU A 51 -12.99 -21.35 1.99
C GLU A 51 -13.99 -20.90 3.05
N CYS A 52 -14.89 -19.96 2.72
CA CYS A 52 -15.96 -19.54 3.63
C CYS A 52 -16.83 -20.72 4.07
N ARG A 53 -17.22 -21.60 3.15
CA ARG A 53 -18.06 -22.77 3.46
C ARG A 53 -17.36 -23.78 4.37
N LEU A 54 -16.05 -23.95 4.24
CA LEU A 54 -15.27 -24.78 5.16
C LEU A 54 -15.32 -24.21 6.58
N TYR A 55 -15.09 -22.90 6.75
CA TYR A 55 -15.18 -22.28 8.08
C TYR A 55 -16.59 -22.36 8.67
N GLU A 56 -17.63 -22.17 7.85
CA GLU A 56 -19.01 -22.35 8.32
C GLU A 56 -19.26 -23.77 8.82
N LYS A 57 -18.82 -24.78 8.05
CA LYS A 57 -19.03 -26.20 8.38
C LYS A 57 -18.26 -26.64 9.62
N TYR A 58 -17.01 -26.22 9.78
CA TYR A 58 -16.13 -26.76 10.83
C TYR A 58 -16.07 -25.91 12.10
N ILE A 59 -16.42 -24.62 12.04
CA ILE A 59 -16.34 -23.71 13.20
C ILE A 59 -17.70 -23.17 13.58
N MET A 60 -18.58 -22.90 12.61
CA MET A 60 -19.87 -22.26 12.87
C MET A 60 -21.04 -23.23 13.03
N ALA A 61 -20.81 -24.54 12.85
CA ALA A 61 -21.84 -25.56 12.98
C ALA A 61 -22.33 -25.76 14.43
N GLU A 62 -21.45 -25.53 15.42
CA GLU A 62 -21.77 -25.74 16.84
C GLU A 62 -21.36 -24.54 17.68
N VAL A 63 -22.27 -24.12 18.57
CA VAL A 63 -22.04 -23.00 19.49
C VAL A 63 -21.32 -23.51 20.74
N THR A 64 -20.00 -23.41 20.72
CA THR A 64 -19.13 -23.74 21.85
C THR A 64 -18.21 -22.56 22.16
N GLN A 65 -17.72 -22.50 23.40
CA GLN A 65 -16.76 -21.46 23.81
C GLN A 65 -15.46 -21.55 22.98
N GLU A 66 -15.02 -22.75 22.64
CA GLU A 66 -13.84 -22.96 21.79
C GLU A 66 -14.06 -22.42 20.36
N ASN A 67 -15.21 -22.76 19.74
CA ASN A 67 -15.54 -22.26 18.41
C ASN A 67 -15.70 -20.73 18.41
N LEU A 68 -16.27 -20.15 19.47
CA LEU A 68 -16.32 -18.70 19.64
C LEU A 68 -14.91 -18.09 19.64
N CYS A 69 -13.97 -18.66 20.40
CA CYS A 69 -12.58 -18.20 20.45
C CYS A 69 -11.89 -18.30 19.08
N ARG A 70 -12.05 -19.43 18.37
CA ARG A 70 -11.52 -19.63 17.01
C ARG A 70 -12.09 -18.61 16.03
N LEU A 71 -13.40 -18.36 16.07
CA LEU A 71 -14.08 -17.39 15.22
C LEU A 71 -13.66 -15.94 15.51
N CYS A 72 -13.44 -15.60 16.79
CA CYS A 72 -12.86 -14.32 17.18
C CYS A 72 -11.45 -14.13 16.60
N LEU A 73 -10.60 -15.16 16.67
CA LEU A 73 -9.25 -15.14 16.11
C LEU A 73 -9.29 -14.94 14.60
N LEU A 74 -10.12 -15.71 13.87
CA LEU A 74 -10.27 -15.57 12.42
C LEU A 74 -10.76 -14.18 12.03
N SER A 75 -11.76 -13.64 12.74
CA SER A 75 -12.26 -12.29 12.51
C SER A 75 -11.17 -11.23 12.70
N LYS A 76 -10.32 -11.38 13.73
CA LYS A 76 -9.16 -10.51 13.97
C LYS A 76 -8.15 -10.59 12.83
N LEU A 77 -7.84 -11.79 12.34
CA LEU A 77 -6.92 -12.00 11.22
C LEU A 77 -7.46 -11.38 9.92
N LEU A 78 -8.74 -11.59 9.61
CA LEU A 78 -9.38 -10.98 8.45
C LEU A 78 -9.41 -9.45 8.54
N LEU A 79 -9.70 -8.89 9.71
CA LEU A 79 -9.71 -7.44 9.90
C LEU A 79 -8.31 -6.83 9.69
N GLU A 80 -7.27 -7.48 10.21
CA GLU A 80 -5.88 -7.05 9.98
C GLU A 80 -5.49 -7.20 8.50
N HIS A 81 -5.90 -8.28 7.85
CA HIS A 81 -5.67 -8.47 6.42
C HIS A 81 -6.36 -7.37 5.58
N LYS A 82 -7.61 -7.03 5.93
CA LYS A 82 -8.35 -5.91 5.33
C LYS A 82 -7.61 -4.59 5.50
N ARG A 83 -7.15 -4.28 6.72
CA ARG A 83 -6.41 -3.05 7.02
C ARG A 83 -5.16 -2.93 6.15
N ARG A 84 -4.39 -4.02 6.00
CA ARG A 84 -3.19 -4.06 5.15
C ARG A 84 -3.53 -3.90 3.68
N THR A 85 -4.57 -4.58 3.20
CA THR A 85 -5.05 -4.46 1.82
C THR A 85 -5.42 -3.02 1.50
N MET A 86 -6.21 -2.37 2.35
CA MET A 86 -6.59 -0.96 2.20
C MET A 86 -5.39 -0.03 2.24
N HIS A 87 -4.42 -0.28 3.13
CA HIS A 87 -3.20 0.51 3.19
C HIS A 87 -2.40 0.44 1.87
N VAL A 88 -2.22 -0.76 1.31
CA VAL A 88 -1.56 -0.93 0.01
C VAL A 88 -2.37 -0.22 -1.09
N LEU A 89 -3.70 -0.36 -1.14
CA LEU A 89 -4.55 0.31 -2.13
C LEU A 89 -4.44 1.84 -2.07
N GLN A 90 -4.37 2.43 -0.88
CA GLN A 90 -4.18 3.87 -0.70
C GLN A 90 -2.82 4.33 -1.26
N LEU A 91 -1.76 3.56 -1.00
CA LEU A 91 -0.43 3.83 -1.55
C LEU A 91 -0.42 3.70 -3.08
N ILE A 92 -1.09 2.67 -3.62
CA ILE A 92 -1.29 2.48 -5.05
C ILE A 92 -1.96 3.70 -5.66
N HIS A 93 -3.11 4.12 -5.12
CA HIS A 93 -3.83 5.28 -5.65
C HIS A 93 -2.95 6.54 -5.67
N ARG A 94 -2.19 6.79 -4.59
CA ARG A 94 -1.24 7.90 -4.53
C ARG A 94 -0.17 7.79 -5.62
N ARG A 95 0.38 6.59 -5.85
CA ARG A 95 1.36 6.37 -6.93
C ARG A 95 0.76 6.65 -8.30
N GLU A 96 -0.45 6.15 -8.57
CA GLU A 96 -1.11 6.31 -9.87
C GLU A 96 -1.34 7.79 -10.21
N VAL A 97 -1.72 8.61 -9.23
CA VAL A 97 -1.83 10.06 -9.39
C VAL A 97 -0.48 10.69 -9.78
N ILE A 98 0.62 10.30 -9.12
CA ILE A 98 1.97 10.81 -9.43
C ILE A 98 2.40 10.42 -10.85
N VAL A 99 2.19 9.15 -11.23
CA VAL A 99 2.53 8.65 -12.56
C VAL A 99 1.72 9.37 -13.64
N MET A 100 0.42 9.60 -13.41
CA MET A 100 -0.43 10.38 -14.31
C MET A 100 0.11 11.80 -14.52
N TYR A 101 0.54 12.49 -13.45
CA TYR A 101 1.15 13.82 -13.59
C TYR A 101 2.46 13.79 -14.37
N ILE A 102 3.34 12.81 -14.13
CA ILE A 102 4.58 12.64 -14.90
C ILE A 102 4.26 12.46 -16.39
N PHE A 103 3.28 11.63 -16.74
CA PHE A 103 2.87 11.43 -18.13
C PHE A 103 2.23 12.68 -18.75
N SER A 104 1.47 13.46 -17.99
CA SER A 104 0.94 14.75 -18.47
C SER A 104 2.08 15.70 -18.82
N ILE A 105 3.06 15.87 -17.93
CA ILE A 105 4.22 16.75 -18.18
C ILE A 105 5.05 16.23 -19.36
N THR A 106 5.19 14.91 -19.49
CA THR A 106 5.85 14.28 -20.65
C THR A 106 5.17 14.69 -21.95
N LYS A 107 3.83 14.65 -21.98
CA LYS A 107 3.04 15.04 -23.16
C LYS A 107 3.24 16.52 -23.48
N ASP A 108 3.14 17.39 -22.49
CA ASP A 108 3.33 18.84 -22.67
C ASP A 108 4.74 19.16 -23.19
N TYR A 109 5.75 18.43 -22.71
CA TYR A 109 7.14 18.58 -23.16
C TYR A 109 7.32 18.15 -24.61
N VAL A 110 6.74 17.00 -24.99
CA VAL A 110 6.76 16.52 -26.39
C VAL A 110 6.07 17.52 -27.33
N GLN A 111 5.04 18.23 -26.85
CA GLN A 111 4.34 19.27 -27.59
C GLN A 111 5.05 20.62 -27.59
N GLY A 112 6.18 20.76 -26.88
CA GLY A 112 6.90 22.03 -26.74
C GLY A 112 6.19 23.07 -25.88
N SER A 113 5.16 22.67 -25.11
CA SER A 113 4.39 23.56 -24.23
C SER A 113 5.09 23.85 -22.90
N VAL A 114 6.10 23.07 -22.53
CA VAL A 114 6.96 23.28 -21.36
C VAL A 114 8.42 23.12 -21.75
N THR A 115 9.29 23.89 -21.10
CA THR A 115 10.74 23.83 -21.34
C THR A 115 11.39 22.68 -20.58
N THR A 116 12.64 22.33 -20.93
CA THR A 116 13.43 21.35 -20.17
C THR A 116 13.55 21.72 -18.69
N MET A 117 13.69 23.02 -18.39
CA MET A 117 13.80 23.52 -17.02
C MET A 117 12.48 23.30 -16.26
N ASP A 118 11.34 23.63 -16.86
CA ASP A 118 10.02 23.38 -16.26
C ASP A 118 9.82 21.90 -15.94
N VAL A 119 10.28 21.02 -16.83
CA VAL A 119 10.19 19.58 -16.64
C VAL A 119 11.05 19.12 -15.48
N GLN A 120 12.29 19.58 -15.38
CA GLN A 120 13.16 19.22 -14.26
C GLN A 120 12.56 19.69 -12.92
N ASP A 121 12.11 20.95 -12.86
CA ASP A 121 11.53 21.54 -11.66
C ASP A 121 10.26 20.80 -11.19
N LYS A 122 9.42 20.34 -12.14
CA LYS A 122 8.17 19.65 -11.82
C LYS A 122 8.35 18.15 -11.60
N VAL A 123 9.19 17.48 -12.40
CA VAL A 123 9.29 16.00 -12.41
C VAL A 123 10.24 15.48 -11.35
N VAL A 124 11.33 16.18 -11.02
CA VAL A 124 12.28 15.71 -9.97
C VAL A 124 11.59 15.53 -8.61
N PRO A 125 10.78 16.48 -8.10
CA PRO A 125 10.02 16.28 -6.87
C PRO A 125 9.01 15.13 -6.93
N LEU A 126 8.38 14.93 -8.10
CA LEU A 126 7.47 13.81 -8.34
C LEU A 126 8.20 12.47 -8.29
N LEU A 127 9.38 12.36 -8.90
CA LEU A 127 10.22 11.17 -8.84
C LEU A 127 10.67 10.84 -7.40
N LEU A 128 11.02 11.85 -6.60
CA LEU A 128 11.35 11.65 -5.18
C LEU A 128 10.15 11.08 -4.41
N THR A 129 8.96 11.60 -4.70
CA THR A 129 7.72 11.09 -4.09
C THR A 129 7.41 9.69 -4.59
N LEU A 130 7.62 9.42 -5.88
CA LEU A 130 7.42 8.13 -6.52
C LEU A 130 8.33 7.05 -5.90
N GLN A 131 9.61 7.37 -5.65
CA GLN A 131 10.55 6.49 -4.96
C GLN A 131 10.04 6.11 -3.57
N LYS A 132 9.65 7.11 -2.76
CA LYS A 132 9.15 6.89 -1.39
C LYS A 132 7.88 6.04 -1.38
N VAL A 133 6.93 6.36 -2.24
CA VAL A 133 5.64 5.64 -2.33
C VAL A 133 5.87 4.23 -2.88
N GLY A 134 6.69 4.08 -3.92
CA GLY A 134 7.04 2.78 -4.51
C GLY A 134 7.68 1.83 -3.51
N LEU A 135 8.64 2.31 -2.71
CA LEU A 135 9.21 1.55 -1.60
C LEU A 135 8.13 1.05 -0.63
N ARG A 136 7.24 1.95 -0.18
CA ARG A 136 6.16 1.61 0.77
C ARG A 136 5.15 0.62 0.17
N ILE A 137 4.86 0.71 -1.12
CA ILE A 137 3.99 -0.26 -1.82
C ILE A 137 4.62 -1.65 -1.77
N ILE A 138 5.89 -1.77 -2.17
CA ILE A 138 6.56 -3.07 -2.23
C ILE A 138 6.66 -3.69 -0.84
N GLU A 139 7.10 -2.93 0.17
CA GLU A 139 7.12 -3.39 1.57
C GLU A 139 5.72 -3.77 2.07
N GLY A 140 4.71 -2.97 1.74
CA GLY A 140 3.32 -3.23 2.08
C GLY A 140 2.81 -4.54 1.47
N ILE A 141 3.13 -4.80 0.21
CA ILE A 141 2.77 -6.04 -0.49
C ILE A 141 3.52 -7.23 0.11
N VAL A 142 4.81 -7.11 0.40
CA VAL A 142 5.60 -8.17 1.07
C VAL A 142 4.95 -8.54 2.40
N HIS A 143 4.64 -7.55 3.23
CA HIS A 143 4.02 -7.76 4.54
C HIS A 143 2.57 -8.24 4.46
N TRP A 144 1.83 -7.86 3.41
CA TRP A 144 0.51 -8.40 3.11
C TRP A 144 0.58 -9.89 2.74
N ARG A 145 1.54 -10.29 1.90
CA ARG A 145 1.74 -11.69 1.48
C ARG A 145 2.12 -12.61 2.64
N GLN A 146 2.85 -12.12 3.64
CA GLN A 146 3.26 -12.90 4.82
C GLN A 146 2.09 -13.47 5.64
N GLN A 147 0.88 -12.90 5.51
CA GLN A 147 -0.31 -13.38 6.21
C GLN A 147 -1.10 -14.44 5.44
N LEU A 148 -0.72 -14.68 4.18
CA LEU A 148 -1.40 -15.63 3.33
C LEU A 148 -0.74 -17.00 3.47
N THR A 149 -1.55 -18.05 3.41
CA THR A 149 -1.07 -19.44 3.37
C THR A 149 -0.34 -19.75 2.06
N ARG A 150 -0.57 -18.96 1.01
CA ARG A 150 0.04 -19.10 -0.32
C ARG A 150 0.45 -17.73 -0.87
N PRO A 151 1.55 -17.65 -1.64
CA PRO A 151 1.99 -16.39 -2.24
C PRO A 151 1.06 -16.00 -3.39
N HIS A 152 0.09 -15.12 -3.12
CA HIS A 152 -0.76 -14.54 -4.16
C HIS A 152 -0.20 -13.23 -4.72
N SER A 153 -0.51 -12.97 -5.99
CA SER A 153 -0.25 -11.67 -6.62
C SER A 153 -1.18 -10.62 -6.02
N PHE A 154 -0.66 -9.40 -5.78
CA PHE A 154 -1.51 -8.30 -5.37
C PHE A 154 -2.20 -7.74 -6.62
N MET A 155 -3.48 -8.05 -6.77
CA MET A 155 -4.26 -7.67 -7.95
C MET A 155 -4.84 -6.26 -7.76
N PHE A 156 -4.67 -5.41 -8.75
CA PHE A 156 -5.28 -4.08 -8.81
C PHE A 156 -5.89 -3.91 -10.20
N GLN A 157 -7.21 -3.68 -10.27
CA GLN A 157 -7.93 -3.58 -11.55
C GLN A 157 -7.64 -4.75 -12.52
N GLY A 158 -7.61 -5.97 -12.00
CA GLY A 158 -7.41 -7.18 -12.82
C GLY A 158 -5.97 -7.49 -13.21
N GLN A 159 -4.98 -6.68 -12.80
CA GLN A 159 -3.55 -6.91 -13.10
C GLN A 159 -2.69 -7.02 -11.85
N ASN A 160 -1.59 -7.79 -11.93
CA ASN A 160 -0.56 -7.82 -10.88
C ASN A 160 0.09 -6.43 -10.81
N TYR A 161 -0.11 -5.73 -9.71
CA TYR A 161 0.31 -4.33 -9.61
C TYR A 161 1.82 -4.13 -9.67
N LEU A 162 2.63 -5.09 -9.19
CA LEU A 162 4.09 -4.99 -9.32
C LEU A 162 4.54 -5.05 -10.78
N LEU A 163 3.87 -5.83 -11.63
CA LEU A 163 4.15 -5.83 -13.07
C LEU A 163 3.75 -4.51 -13.72
N LYS A 164 2.59 -3.95 -13.33
CA LYS A 164 2.18 -2.61 -13.77
C LYS A 164 3.22 -1.57 -13.39
N MET A 165 3.75 -1.60 -12.16
CA MET A 165 4.80 -0.68 -11.73
C MET A 165 6.04 -0.75 -12.63
N ALA A 166 6.49 -1.96 -12.97
CA ALA A 166 7.62 -2.16 -13.87
C ALA A 166 7.33 -1.64 -15.29
N ALA A 167 6.13 -1.89 -15.80
CA ALA A 167 5.70 -1.39 -17.11
C ALA A 167 5.64 0.15 -17.15
N ASP A 168 5.05 0.80 -16.14
CA ASP A 168 5.01 2.26 -16.05
C ASP A 168 6.44 2.85 -16.04
N ASN A 169 7.36 2.24 -15.29
CA ASN A 169 8.75 2.68 -15.23
C ASN A 169 9.46 2.53 -16.58
N GLN A 170 9.19 1.44 -17.31
CA GLN A 170 9.67 1.25 -18.67
C GLN A 170 9.12 2.34 -19.62
N LEU A 171 7.84 2.68 -19.52
CA LEU A 171 7.24 3.74 -20.32
C LEU A 171 7.92 5.10 -20.07
N VAL A 172 8.18 5.45 -18.80
CA VAL A 172 8.92 6.67 -18.47
C VAL A 172 10.34 6.61 -19.00
N ALA A 173 11.04 5.48 -18.87
CA ALA A 173 12.40 5.29 -19.38
C ALA A 173 12.49 5.40 -20.91
N SER A 174 11.48 4.94 -21.63
CA SER A 174 11.40 5.04 -23.09
C SER A 174 10.91 6.39 -23.60
N SER A 175 10.43 7.26 -22.70
CA SER A 175 9.97 8.61 -23.06
C SER A 175 11.14 9.58 -23.28
N PRO A 176 10.91 10.73 -23.95
CA PRO A 176 11.92 11.78 -24.06
C PRO A 176 12.44 12.34 -22.73
N LEU A 177 11.72 12.10 -21.61
CA LEU A 177 12.17 12.50 -20.28
C LEU A 177 13.48 11.83 -19.86
N SER A 178 13.77 10.62 -20.36
CA SER A 178 15.00 9.90 -19.98
C SER A 178 16.28 10.57 -20.44
N LYS A 179 16.20 11.46 -21.44
CA LYS A 179 17.35 12.24 -21.93
C LYS A 179 17.68 13.44 -21.04
N ILE A 180 16.70 13.93 -20.28
CA ILE A 180 16.81 15.17 -19.49
C ILE A 180 16.80 14.92 -17.98
N LEU A 181 16.35 13.73 -17.56
CA LEU A 181 16.35 13.30 -16.17
C LEU A 181 17.48 12.30 -15.95
N PRO A 182 18.28 12.43 -14.88
CA PRO A 182 19.39 11.53 -14.59
C PRO A 182 18.89 10.25 -13.91
N VAL A 183 17.90 9.57 -14.51
CA VAL A 183 17.28 8.37 -13.94
C VAL A 183 17.34 7.18 -14.90
N GLN A 184 17.70 6.02 -14.37
CA GLN A 184 17.74 4.77 -15.11
C GLN A 184 16.60 3.84 -14.65
N LEU A 185 15.35 4.22 -14.92
CA LEU A 185 14.16 3.53 -14.36
C LEU A 185 13.99 2.08 -14.81
N THR A 186 14.60 1.67 -15.93
CA THR A 186 14.63 0.27 -16.38
C THR A 186 15.50 -0.59 -15.47
N GLU A 187 16.66 -0.08 -15.05
CA GLU A 187 17.61 -0.81 -14.21
C GLU A 187 17.32 -0.61 -12.72
N TYR A 188 16.92 0.60 -12.33
CA TYR A 188 16.64 1.01 -10.95
C TYR A 188 15.22 1.59 -10.87
N PRO A 189 14.18 0.73 -10.82
CA PRO A 189 12.78 1.16 -10.87
C PRO A 189 12.32 1.99 -9.67
N LEU A 190 13.09 2.04 -8.59
CA LEU A 190 12.88 2.94 -7.44
C LEU A 190 14.03 3.96 -7.32
N CYS A 191 14.83 4.14 -8.36
CA CYS A 191 16.00 5.02 -8.36
C CYS A 191 16.97 4.74 -7.20
N SER A 192 17.20 3.48 -6.82
CA SER A 192 18.11 3.20 -5.70
C SER A 192 19.53 3.71 -5.98
N HIS A 193 20.02 3.69 -7.23
CA HIS A 193 21.31 4.30 -7.60
C HIS A 193 21.45 5.80 -7.25
N LEU A 194 20.36 6.49 -6.89
CA LEU A 194 20.33 7.87 -6.46
C LEU A 194 20.02 7.92 -4.96
N PRO A 195 21.04 7.84 -4.08
CA PRO A 195 20.86 7.71 -2.64
C PRO A 195 19.99 8.80 -2.01
N SER A 196 19.85 9.95 -2.68
CA SER A 196 18.70 10.82 -2.46
C SER A 196 18.41 11.66 -3.69
N LEU A 197 17.22 11.49 -4.28
CA LEU A 197 16.70 12.46 -5.25
C LEU A 197 16.58 13.87 -4.64
N SER A 198 16.57 13.99 -3.30
CA SER A 198 16.67 15.27 -2.59
C SER A 198 18.00 15.99 -2.77
N ALA A 199 19.12 15.26 -2.91
CA ALA A 199 20.43 15.84 -3.20
C ALA A 199 20.51 16.28 -4.66
N LEU A 200 19.92 15.50 -5.56
CA LEU A 200 19.70 15.89 -6.95
C LEU A 200 18.82 17.14 -7.07
N ASN A 201 17.81 17.32 -6.21
CA ASN A 201 17.02 18.55 -6.21
C ASN A 201 17.91 19.77 -5.91
N ALA A 202 18.87 19.66 -4.97
CA ALA A 202 19.80 20.75 -4.67
C ALA A 202 20.87 20.97 -5.77
N GLU A 203 21.32 19.90 -6.43
CA GLU A 203 22.37 19.96 -7.45
C GLU A 203 21.85 20.28 -8.87
N VAL A 204 20.65 19.82 -9.23
CA VAL A 204 19.97 20.21 -10.47
C VAL A 204 19.61 21.70 -10.38
N LEU A 205 19.09 22.17 -9.23
CA LEU A 205 18.87 23.60 -9.01
C LEU A 205 20.17 24.43 -9.10
N SER A 206 21.33 23.86 -8.76
CA SER A 206 22.61 24.58 -8.86
C SER A 206 23.24 24.55 -10.26
N ARG A 207 22.99 23.50 -11.07
CA ARG A 207 23.56 23.35 -12.43
C ARG A 207 22.72 24.03 -13.53
N VAL A 208 21.43 24.28 -13.30
CA VAL A 208 20.51 24.89 -14.29
C VAL A 208 20.65 26.42 -14.35
N GLY A 209 21.65 27.00 -13.69
CA GLY A 209 21.93 28.44 -13.84
C GLY A 209 20.94 29.34 -13.10
N TYR A 210 20.25 28.82 -12.07
CA TYR A 210 19.69 29.69 -11.05
C TYR A 210 20.86 30.43 -10.41
N VAL A 211 20.97 31.72 -10.74
CA VAL A 211 21.73 32.69 -9.98
C VAL A 211 21.37 32.46 -8.53
N ALA A 212 22.31 31.90 -7.77
CA ALA A 212 22.20 31.82 -6.34
C ALA A 212 21.94 33.24 -5.86
N TYR A 213 20.69 33.55 -5.48
CA TYR A 213 20.44 34.69 -4.63
C TYR A 213 21.45 34.56 -3.49
N PRO A 214 22.20 35.62 -3.15
CA PRO A 214 23.20 35.55 -2.12
C PRO A 214 22.47 35.34 -0.79
N LEU A 215 22.23 34.08 -0.44
CA LEU A 215 22.00 33.61 0.90
C LEU A 215 23.31 33.88 1.64
N LYS A 216 23.45 35.12 2.12
CA LYS A 216 24.49 35.51 3.05
C LYS A 216 24.56 34.45 4.14
N ALA A 217 25.64 33.66 4.12
CA ALA A 217 26.11 32.82 5.21
C ALA A 217 25.03 32.01 5.96
N GLN A 218 24.25 31.16 5.26
CA GLN A 218 23.67 30.02 5.94
C GLN A 218 24.71 28.89 5.97
N LYS A 219 25.20 28.62 7.18
CA LYS A 219 25.99 27.43 7.59
C LYS A 219 25.70 26.24 6.69
N LYS A 220 26.74 25.62 6.11
CA LYS A 220 26.73 24.32 5.41
C LYS A 220 25.44 23.57 5.71
N ALA A 221 24.46 23.64 4.80
CA ALA A 221 23.21 22.94 4.97
C ALA A 221 23.57 21.47 5.16
N TYR A 222 23.28 20.97 6.36
CA TYR A 222 23.41 19.56 6.69
C TYR A 222 22.59 18.79 5.66
N ILE A 223 23.27 18.24 4.64
CA ILE A 223 22.67 17.23 3.77
C ILE A 223 22.50 16.06 4.73
N PRO A 224 21.26 15.72 5.14
CA PRO A 224 21.06 14.58 5.99
C PRO A 224 21.61 13.41 5.20
N SER A 225 22.68 12.80 5.71
CA SER A 225 23.17 11.52 5.20
C SER A 225 21.94 10.64 5.12
N VAL A 226 21.52 10.29 3.91
CA VAL A 226 20.43 9.35 3.77
C VAL A 226 20.91 8.11 4.47
N SER A 227 20.18 7.74 5.53
CA SER A 227 20.53 6.60 6.35
C SER A 227 20.80 5.44 5.41
N SER A 228 21.99 4.83 5.52
CA SER A 228 22.37 3.64 4.74
C SER A 228 21.26 2.57 4.74
N LYS A 229 20.44 2.54 5.81
CA LYS A 229 19.24 1.74 5.96
C LYS A 229 18.14 2.03 4.92
N TYR A 230 17.88 3.29 4.57
CA TYR A 230 16.88 3.64 3.56
C TYR A 230 17.33 3.19 2.17
N GLN A 231 18.61 3.38 1.87
CA GLN A 231 19.21 2.95 0.63
C GLN A 231 19.16 1.42 0.46
N GLY A 232 19.52 0.66 1.50
CA GLY A 232 19.40 -0.80 1.49
C GLY A 232 17.97 -1.26 1.24
N ARG A 233 16.98 -0.62 1.90
CA ARG A 233 15.55 -0.94 1.68
C ARG A 233 15.09 -0.69 0.25
N LEU A 234 15.60 0.35 -0.41
CA LEU A 234 15.31 0.59 -1.84
C LEU A 234 15.87 -0.53 -2.71
N GLN A 235 17.12 -0.94 -2.48
CA GLN A 235 17.76 -2.02 -3.22
C GLN A 235 17.04 -3.36 -3.01
N ASP A 236 16.63 -3.67 -1.77
CA ASP A 236 15.84 -4.85 -1.45
C ASP A 236 14.50 -4.85 -2.19
N ALA A 237 13.81 -3.69 -2.20
CA ALA A 237 12.54 -3.54 -2.88
C ALA A 237 12.67 -3.65 -4.41
N GLU A 238 13.73 -3.10 -5.01
CA GLU A 238 14.01 -3.26 -6.43
C GLU A 238 14.34 -4.71 -6.80
N THR A 239 15.13 -5.38 -5.96
CA THR A 239 15.45 -6.80 -6.12
C THR A 239 14.18 -7.64 -6.06
N TYR A 240 13.29 -7.35 -5.11
CA TYR A 240 11.99 -8.00 -5.00
C TYR A 240 11.13 -7.79 -6.26
N LEU A 241 11.04 -6.56 -6.74
CA LEU A 241 10.27 -6.20 -7.93
C LEU A 241 10.78 -6.93 -9.19
N LYS A 242 12.10 -6.95 -9.40
CA LYS A 242 12.73 -7.70 -10.50
C LYS A 242 12.49 -9.20 -10.38
N GLY A 243 12.59 -9.75 -9.16
CA GLY A 243 12.31 -11.16 -8.88
C GLY A 243 10.87 -11.55 -9.19
N GLU A 244 9.90 -10.67 -8.87
CA GLU A 244 8.50 -10.88 -9.21
C GLU A 244 8.28 -10.88 -10.74
N LEU A 245 8.87 -9.94 -11.46
CA LEU A 245 8.80 -9.89 -12.92
C LEU A 245 9.32 -11.19 -13.55
N HIS A 246 10.50 -11.64 -13.11
CA HIS A 246 11.10 -12.88 -13.60
C HIS A 246 10.23 -14.11 -13.29
N ARG A 247 9.66 -14.18 -12.08
CA ARG A 247 8.73 -15.25 -11.68
C ARG A 247 7.51 -15.30 -12.61
N GLN A 248 6.90 -14.16 -12.90
CA GLN A 248 5.71 -14.08 -13.74
C GLN A 248 6.02 -14.46 -15.19
N GLN A 249 7.15 -13.99 -15.75
CA GLN A 249 7.61 -14.42 -17.08
C GLN A 249 7.81 -15.93 -17.16
N ARG A 250 8.37 -16.55 -16.11
CA ARG A 250 8.54 -18.00 -16.04
C ARG A 250 7.20 -18.73 -16.03
N LEU A 251 6.24 -18.27 -15.21
CA LEU A 251 4.90 -18.85 -15.15
C LEU A 251 4.17 -18.77 -16.49
N VAL A 252 4.26 -17.64 -17.20
CA VAL A 252 3.66 -17.48 -18.53
C VAL A 252 4.26 -18.46 -19.54
N ARG A 253 5.60 -18.58 -19.59
CA ARG A 253 6.27 -19.55 -20.48
C ARG A 253 5.86 -20.98 -20.17
N GLU A 254 5.73 -21.31 -18.89
CA GLU A 254 5.32 -22.63 -18.45
C GLU A 254 3.87 -22.92 -18.86
N LEU A 255 2.95 -21.96 -18.65
CA LEU A 255 1.56 -22.10 -19.12
C LEU A 255 1.49 -22.28 -20.64
N GLN A 256 2.26 -21.49 -21.40
CA GLN A 256 2.35 -21.64 -22.86
C GLN A 256 2.86 -23.02 -23.26
N ARG A 257 3.88 -23.54 -22.56
CA ARG A 257 4.41 -24.90 -22.78
C ARG A 257 3.35 -25.96 -22.53
N LEU A 258 2.61 -25.86 -21.43
CA LEU A 258 1.56 -26.81 -21.03
C LEU A 258 0.36 -26.80 -21.99
N CYS A 259 -0.03 -25.61 -22.46
CA CYS A 259 -1.06 -25.46 -23.50
C CYS A 259 -0.59 -26.06 -24.83
N GLY A 260 0.66 -25.80 -25.22
CA GLY A 260 1.25 -26.37 -26.44
C GLY A 260 1.39 -27.89 -26.40
N SER A 261 1.45 -28.50 -25.22
CA SER A 261 1.47 -29.96 -25.05
C SER A 261 0.07 -30.60 -24.92
N GLY A 262 -1.01 -29.83 -25.02
CA GLY A 262 -2.39 -30.34 -24.91
C GLY A 262 -2.76 -30.85 -23.51
N MET A 263 -2.08 -30.38 -22.45
CA MET A 263 -2.43 -30.73 -21.06
C MET A 263 -3.52 -29.83 -20.48
N PHE A 264 -4.01 -28.87 -21.27
CA PHE A 264 -5.14 -27.98 -20.98
C PHE A 264 -6.02 -27.83 -22.22
#